data_AF-J3P488-F1
#
_entry.id   AF-J3P488-F1
#
_cell.length_a   1.000
_cell.length_b   1.000
_cell.length_c   1.000
_cell.angle_alpha   90.00
_cell.angle_beta   90.00
_cell.angle_gamma   90.00
#
_symmetry.space_group_name_H-M   'P 1'
#
loop_
_entity.id
_entity.type
_entity.pdbx_description
1 polymer ?
#
loop_
_entity_poly.entity_id
_entity_poly.type
_entity_poly.pdbx_seq_one_letter_code
_entity_poly.pdbx_strand_id
1 'polypeptide(L)'
;MVLLRSAASAVLLLAAGVAQAATAWTFDDASVSVSAKKGGDPVKEKLSAMSPLSKSLRLGSADSLKVILTTKDGGKAKRPHQAFVLLQEPETGLEAPFPFTVKENGKAVVQIAHKDVPEQLLKSSKPVRASIVIGSFGSAQGVVAPVFEVELAQDAAVPAAEADAPVRYAKKPEIHHVFRDDPRSPPKIVSLVFAAAVAATVPILFISWSLLGANLNHLQKALGASPVSHATFFGSILAMEGIFFLYYSGWTLFQVLPLIGVVSAVTFLSGKNALGEVQSRRLAGER
;
A
#
# COMPACT_ATOMS: atom_id res chain seq x y z
N MET A 1 70.54 -32.60 34.63
CA MET A 1 69.60 -33.63 34.08
C MET A 1 68.29 -33.03 33.51
N VAL A 2 68.24 -31.74 33.15
CA VAL A 2 66.99 -31.05 32.72
C VAL A 2 66.95 -30.77 31.22
N LEU A 3 68.11 -30.71 30.54
CA LEU A 3 68.18 -30.39 29.11
C LEU A 3 67.86 -31.56 28.16
N LEU A 4 68.02 -32.83 28.59
CA LEU A 4 67.71 -34.00 27.75
C LEU A 4 66.21 -34.30 27.63
N ARG A 5 65.37 -33.79 28.53
CA ARG A 5 63.91 -34.06 28.52
C ARG A 5 63.13 -33.14 27.57
N SER A 6 63.72 -32.00 27.19
CA SER A 6 63.06 -31.02 26.31
C SER A 6 63.13 -31.41 24.83
N ALA A 7 64.26 -31.98 24.38
CA ALA A 7 64.41 -32.43 23.00
C ALA A 7 63.54 -33.66 22.66
N ALA A 8 63.38 -34.59 23.60
CA ALA A 8 62.49 -35.75 23.42
C ALA A 8 61.01 -35.35 23.31
N SER A 9 60.61 -34.28 23.98
CA SER A 9 59.23 -33.76 23.95
C SER A 9 58.90 -33.05 22.63
N ALA A 10 59.87 -32.36 22.03
CA ALA A 10 59.68 -31.67 20.74
C ALA A 10 59.56 -32.66 19.55
N VAL A 11 60.29 -33.77 19.57
CA VAL A 11 60.23 -34.79 18.50
C VAL A 11 58.93 -35.61 18.57
N LEU A 12 58.41 -35.87 19.78
CA LEU A 12 57.12 -36.56 19.96
C LEU A 12 55.91 -35.71 19.54
N LEU A 13 56.00 -34.37 19.64
CA LEU A 13 54.95 -33.44 19.18
C LEU A 13 54.93 -33.28 17.65
N LEU A 14 56.07 -33.42 16.98
CA LEU A 14 56.15 -33.40 15.51
C LEU A 14 55.72 -34.73 14.87
N ALA A 15 55.89 -35.87 15.56
CA ALA A 15 55.41 -37.17 15.08
C ALA A 15 53.90 -37.37 15.29
N ALA A 16 53.31 -36.77 16.32
CA ALA A 16 51.87 -36.83 16.58
C ALA A 16 51.05 -35.93 15.61
N GLY A 17 51.67 -34.88 15.06
CA GLY A 17 51.02 -33.96 14.12
C GLY A 17 50.74 -34.54 12.73
N VAL A 18 51.37 -35.66 12.35
CA VAL A 18 51.22 -36.25 11.00
C VAL A 18 50.13 -37.34 10.96
N ALA A 19 49.72 -37.89 12.12
CA ALA A 19 48.75 -38.98 12.18
C ALA A 19 47.27 -38.54 12.33
N GLN A 20 47.01 -37.27 12.66
CA GLN A 20 45.66 -36.79 12.96
C GLN A 20 44.93 -36.12 11.78
N ALA A 21 45.47 -36.25 10.56
CA ALA A 21 44.82 -35.78 9.34
C ALA A 21 43.95 -36.86 8.63
N ALA A 22 43.75 -38.04 9.24
CA ALA A 22 43.17 -39.20 8.55
C ALA A 22 41.73 -39.58 8.95
N THR A 23 41.02 -38.79 9.76
CA THR A 23 39.65 -39.11 10.18
C THR A 23 38.69 -37.93 9.95
N ALA A 24 38.73 -37.36 8.74
CA ALA A 24 37.70 -36.43 8.29
C ALA A 24 37.10 -36.95 6.98
N TRP A 25 35.79 -36.76 6.84
CA TRP A 25 35.11 -36.97 5.57
C TRP A 25 35.56 -35.91 4.57
N THR A 26 35.85 -36.32 3.35
CA THR A 26 36.19 -35.42 2.25
C THR A 26 35.49 -35.88 0.97
N PHE A 27 35.66 -35.13 -0.11
CA PHE A 27 35.21 -35.54 -1.42
C PHE A 27 36.26 -35.19 -2.48
N ASP A 28 36.38 -36.06 -3.49
CA ASP A 28 37.23 -35.88 -4.66
C ASP A 28 36.42 -36.03 -5.95
N ASP A 29 37.05 -35.66 -7.08
CA ASP A 29 36.46 -35.70 -8.42
C ASP A 29 35.10 -34.99 -8.51
N ALA A 30 34.92 -33.92 -7.72
CA ALA A 30 33.68 -33.18 -7.75
C ALA A 30 33.55 -32.40 -9.05
N SER A 31 32.37 -32.49 -9.66
CA SER A 31 32.01 -31.71 -10.83
C SER A 31 30.57 -31.25 -10.71
N VAL A 32 30.35 -30.01 -11.11
CA VAL A 32 29.02 -29.41 -11.24
C VAL A 32 28.75 -29.21 -12.73
N SER A 33 27.53 -29.53 -13.14
CA SER A 33 27.07 -29.31 -14.50
C SER A 33 25.68 -28.71 -14.51
N VAL A 34 25.47 -27.67 -15.31
CA VAL A 34 24.14 -27.12 -15.59
C VAL A 34 23.73 -27.59 -16.98
N SER A 35 22.62 -28.33 -17.07
CA SER A 35 22.09 -28.82 -18.35
C SER A 35 20.73 -28.17 -18.63
N ALA A 36 20.62 -27.49 -19.77
CA ALA A 36 19.37 -26.96 -20.27
C ALA A 36 18.53 -28.05 -20.95
N LYS A 37 17.21 -28.06 -20.71
CA LYS A 37 16.28 -29.03 -21.35
C LYS A 37 16.18 -28.88 -22.87
N LYS A 38 16.63 -27.75 -23.44
CA LYS A 38 16.72 -27.48 -24.88
C LYS A 38 18.18 -27.34 -25.34
N GLY A 39 18.90 -28.46 -25.46
CA GLY A 39 20.03 -28.62 -26.39
C GLY A 39 21.21 -27.64 -26.31
N GLY A 40 21.53 -27.07 -25.14
CA GLY A 40 22.77 -26.31 -24.93
C GLY A 40 23.89 -27.20 -24.37
N ASP A 41 25.15 -26.90 -24.73
CA ASP A 41 26.30 -27.60 -24.15
C ASP A 41 26.33 -27.40 -22.62
N PRO A 42 26.47 -28.47 -21.83
CA PRO A 42 26.44 -28.35 -20.38
C PRO A 42 27.68 -27.62 -19.89
N VAL A 43 27.48 -26.53 -19.14
CA VAL A 43 28.57 -25.85 -18.42
C VAL A 43 29.05 -26.79 -17.33
N LYS A 44 30.23 -27.39 -17.52
CA LYS A 44 30.82 -28.36 -16.60
C LYS A 44 32.06 -27.77 -15.94
N GLU A 45 32.02 -27.61 -14.62
CA GLU A 45 33.15 -27.12 -13.85
C GLU A 45 33.57 -28.14 -12.79
N LYS A 46 34.89 -28.20 -12.54
CA LYS A 46 35.47 -29.08 -11.51
C LYS A 46 35.53 -28.33 -10.19
N LEU A 47 35.29 -29.05 -9.10
CA LEU A 47 35.20 -28.53 -7.75
C LEU A 47 36.12 -29.35 -6.83
N SER A 48 36.61 -28.71 -5.77
CA SER A 48 37.25 -29.40 -4.65
C SER A 48 36.91 -28.70 -3.34
N ALA A 49 37.07 -29.40 -2.21
CA ALA A 49 36.82 -28.83 -0.89
C ALA A 49 37.67 -27.60 -0.55
N MET A 50 38.81 -27.39 -1.23
CA MET A 50 39.73 -26.27 -1.00
C MET A 50 39.74 -25.23 -2.13
N SER A 51 39.02 -25.49 -3.23
CA SER A 51 38.94 -24.60 -4.39
C SER A 51 37.48 -24.42 -4.82
N PRO A 52 36.73 -23.55 -4.11
CA PRO A 52 35.38 -23.20 -4.53
C PRO A 52 35.40 -22.50 -5.89
N LEU A 53 34.31 -22.60 -6.62
CA LEU A 53 34.10 -21.88 -7.88
C LEU A 53 34.09 -20.37 -7.62
N SER A 54 34.84 -19.60 -8.42
CA SER A 54 34.87 -18.14 -8.33
C SER A 54 33.76 -17.45 -9.12
N LYS A 55 33.07 -18.18 -10.01
CA LYS A 55 31.95 -17.68 -10.81
C LYS A 55 30.63 -18.28 -10.33
N SER A 56 29.60 -17.45 -10.27
CA SER A 56 28.23 -17.89 -10.02
C SER A 56 27.71 -18.69 -11.22
N LEU A 57 27.00 -19.78 -10.93
CA LEU A 57 26.33 -20.59 -11.95
C LEU A 57 24.89 -20.11 -12.08
N ARG A 58 24.45 -19.80 -13.30
CA ARG A 58 23.06 -19.40 -13.55
C ARG A 58 22.18 -20.62 -13.81
N LEU A 59 21.08 -20.74 -13.07
CA LEU A 59 20.08 -21.79 -13.25
C LEU A 59 18.78 -21.20 -13.80
N GLY A 60 18.49 -21.44 -15.08
CA GLY A 60 17.24 -21.08 -15.74
C GLY A 60 16.04 -21.91 -15.31
N SER A 61 14.83 -21.43 -15.60
CA SER A 61 13.55 -22.11 -15.27
C SER A 61 13.39 -23.51 -15.89
N ALA A 62 14.11 -23.78 -16.98
CA ALA A 62 14.12 -25.08 -17.66
C ALA A 62 15.40 -25.89 -17.41
N ASP A 63 16.31 -25.40 -16.56
CA ASP A 63 17.62 -26.01 -16.35
C ASP A 63 17.61 -26.96 -15.15
N SER A 64 18.57 -27.89 -15.16
CA SER A 64 18.86 -28.73 -14.01
C SER A 64 20.34 -28.70 -13.66
N LEU A 65 20.62 -28.52 -12.38
CA LEU A 65 21.94 -28.57 -11.78
C LEU A 65 22.26 -30.00 -11.38
N LYS A 66 23.35 -30.57 -11.90
CA LYS A 66 23.82 -31.91 -11.55
C LYS A 66 25.18 -31.83 -10.90
N VAL A 67 25.30 -32.37 -9.68
CA VAL A 67 26.55 -32.46 -8.93
C VAL A 67 26.94 -33.92 -8.80
N ILE A 68 28.18 -34.23 -9.16
CA ILE A 68 28.78 -35.56 -9.07
C ILE A 68 30.05 -35.43 -8.26
N LEU A 69 30.26 -36.32 -7.28
CA LEU A 69 31.48 -36.37 -6.47
C LEU A 69 31.74 -37.80 -5.96
N THR A 70 32.93 -38.04 -5.42
CA THR A 70 33.26 -39.29 -4.72
C THR A 70 33.56 -38.99 -3.25
N THR A 71 32.74 -39.52 -2.35
CA THR A 71 32.90 -39.35 -0.90
C THR A 71 34.01 -40.25 -0.36
N LYS A 72 34.84 -39.71 0.54
CA LYS A 72 35.97 -40.43 1.14
C LYS A 72 35.97 -40.29 2.66
N ASP A 73 36.36 -41.37 3.32
CA ASP A 73 36.60 -41.46 4.77
C ASP A 73 38.07 -41.86 4.95
N GLY A 74 38.90 -40.96 5.50
CA GLY A 74 40.34 -41.21 5.65
C GLY A 74 41.06 -41.53 4.33
N GLY A 75 40.64 -40.88 3.24
CA GLY A 75 41.22 -41.05 1.89
C GLY A 75 40.68 -42.24 1.10
N LYS A 76 39.87 -43.12 1.70
CA LYS A 76 39.24 -44.27 1.01
C LYS A 76 37.81 -43.95 0.61
N ALA A 77 37.44 -44.29 -0.62
CA ALA A 77 36.07 -44.09 -1.09
C ALA A 77 35.10 -44.96 -0.28
N LYS A 78 34.09 -44.32 0.30
CA LYS A 78 33.14 -44.97 1.22
C LYS A 78 31.80 -44.26 1.16
N ARG A 79 30.72 -45.03 1.34
CA ARG A 79 29.36 -44.48 1.45
C ARG A 79 29.13 -43.87 2.84
N PRO A 80 28.82 -42.58 2.96
CA PRO A 80 28.44 -41.94 4.22
C PRO A 80 26.97 -42.23 4.57
N HIS A 81 26.59 -41.95 5.82
CA HIS A 81 25.20 -42.03 6.26
C HIS A 81 24.36 -40.85 5.72
N GLN A 82 24.95 -39.65 5.68
CA GLN A 82 24.34 -38.43 5.19
C GLN A 82 25.25 -37.77 4.15
N ALA A 83 24.70 -37.45 2.99
CA ALA A 83 25.34 -36.62 1.99
C ALA A 83 24.27 -35.81 1.27
N PHE A 84 24.37 -34.49 1.26
CA PHE A 84 23.46 -33.61 0.54
C PHE A 84 24.15 -32.32 0.07
N VAL A 85 23.57 -31.68 -0.93
CA VAL A 85 23.86 -30.29 -1.28
C VAL A 85 22.86 -29.41 -0.55
N LEU A 86 23.35 -28.46 0.24
CA LEU A 86 22.55 -27.47 0.94
C LEU A 86 22.58 -26.17 0.14
N LEU A 87 21.42 -25.73 -0.34
CA LEU A 87 21.26 -24.40 -0.91
C LEU A 87 20.82 -23.45 0.20
N GLN A 88 21.61 -22.41 0.46
CA GLN A 88 21.36 -21.45 1.54
C GLN A 88 21.33 -20.02 1.02
N GLU A 89 20.26 -19.30 1.34
CA GLU A 89 20.16 -17.87 1.09
C GLU A 89 20.92 -17.08 2.19
N PRO A 90 21.86 -16.20 1.83
CA PRO A 90 22.77 -15.58 2.80
C PRO A 90 22.11 -14.55 3.73
N GLU A 91 20.99 -13.93 3.35
CA GLU A 91 20.36 -12.87 4.17
C GLU A 91 19.29 -13.39 5.13
N THR A 92 18.40 -14.26 4.62
CA THR A 92 17.29 -14.81 5.39
C THR A 92 17.70 -16.04 6.21
N GLY A 93 18.80 -16.69 5.82
CA GLY A 93 19.22 -17.98 6.37
C GLY A 93 18.33 -19.15 5.94
N LEU A 94 17.46 -18.96 4.93
CA LEU A 94 16.64 -20.04 4.39
C LEU A 94 17.51 -21.11 3.74
N GLU A 95 17.19 -22.37 4.01
CA GLU A 95 17.97 -23.52 3.57
C GLU A 95 17.08 -24.58 2.91
N ALA A 96 17.58 -25.20 1.84
CA ALA A 96 16.97 -26.35 1.20
C ALA A 96 18.02 -27.46 0.98
N PRO A 97 17.86 -28.62 1.64
CA PRO A 97 18.76 -29.76 1.46
C PRO A 97 18.32 -30.66 0.29
N PHE A 98 19.27 -31.05 -0.55
CA PHE A 98 19.09 -31.97 -1.67
C PHE A 98 19.98 -33.22 -1.51
N PRO A 99 19.41 -34.39 -1.17
CA PRO A 99 20.19 -35.58 -0.86
C PRO A 99 20.88 -36.17 -2.09
N PHE A 100 22.13 -36.64 -1.89
CA PHE A 100 22.85 -37.39 -2.90
C PHE A 100 22.36 -38.84 -2.97
N THR A 101 22.28 -39.38 -4.19
CA THR A 101 22.25 -40.82 -4.41
C THR A 101 23.68 -41.35 -4.40
N VAL A 102 24.09 -42.00 -3.31
CA VAL A 102 25.47 -42.50 -3.13
C VAL A 102 25.54 -44.01 -3.35
N LYS A 103 26.45 -44.48 -4.20
CA LYS A 103 26.73 -45.91 -4.40
C LYS A 103 27.69 -46.44 -3.32
N GLU A 104 27.79 -47.76 -3.17
CA GLU A 104 28.70 -48.39 -2.19
C GLU A 104 30.17 -47.97 -2.38
N ASN A 105 30.57 -47.69 -3.62
CA ASN A 105 31.91 -47.21 -3.97
C ASN A 105 32.14 -45.71 -3.67
N GLY A 106 31.26 -45.05 -2.92
CA GLY A 106 31.37 -43.62 -2.58
C GLY A 106 31.00 -42.64 -3.70
N LYS A 107 30.69 -43.11 -4.92
CA LYS A 107 30.23 -42.21 -6.00
C LYS A 107 28.83 -41.68 -5.68
N ALA A 108 28.71 -40.36 -5.61
CA ALA A 108 27.49 -39.64 -5.27
C ALA A 108 27.02 -38.79 -6.45
N VAL A 109 25.72 -38.81 -6.72
CA VAL A 109 25.08 -37.98 -7.76
C VAL A 109 23.81 -37.35 -7.21
N VAL A 110 23.63 -36.06 -7.43
CA VAL A 110 22.36 -35.35 -7.21
C VAL A 110 22.03 -34.54 -8.45
N GLN A 111 20.75 -34.48 -8.79
CA GLN A 111 20.23 -33.63 -9.84
C GLN A 111 19.10 -32.80 -9.24
N ILE A 112 19.23 -31.48 -9.35
CA ILE A 112 18.32 -30.48 -8.80
C ILE A 112 17.73 -29.75 -10.01
N ALA A 113 16.46 -29.99 -10.33
CA ALA A 113 15.78 -29.18 -11.33
C ALA A 113 15.31 -27.87 -10.72
N HIS A 114 15.24 -26.79 -11.50
CA HIS A 114 14.74 -25.50 -11.03
C HIS A 114 13.36 -25.60 -10.34
N LYS A 115 12.46 -26.41 -10.91
CA LYS A 115 11.13 -26.71 -10.35
C LYS A 115 11.12 -27.43 -8.99
N ASP A 116 12.23 -28.07 -8.60
CA ASP A 116 12.35 -28.80 -7.34
C ASP A 116 12.90 -27.89 -6.22
N VAL A 117 13.33 -26.66 -6.56
CA VAL A 117 13.79 -25.66 -5.61
C VAL A 117 12.57 -24.97 -4.97
N PRO A 118 12.51 -24.85 -3.63
CA PRO A 118 11.42 -24.15 -2.96
C PRO A 118 11.24 -22.72 -3.49
N GLU A 119 9.98 -22.30 -3.66
CA GLU A 119 9.64 -20.99 -4.20
C GLU A 119 10.25 -19.83 -3.40
N GLN A 120 10.42 -20.01 -2.08
CA GLN A 120 11.04 -19.02 -1.20
C GLN A 120 12.50 -18.75 -1.59
N LEU A 121 13.26 -19.79 -1.98
CA LEU A 121 14.65 -19.62 -2.45
C LEU A 121 14.72 -19.11 -3.88
N LEU A 122 13.78 -19.51 -4.75
CA LEU A 122 13.67 -18.99 -6.12
C LEU A 122 13.43 -17.47 -6.15
N LYS A 123 12.80 -16.92 -5.09
CA LYS A 123 12.57 -15.49 -4.91
C LYS A 123 13.78 -14.70 -4.42
N SER A 124 14.90 -15.36 -4.13
CA SER A 124 16.11 -14.67 -3.67
C SER A 124 16.65 -13.71 -4.73
N SER A 125 16.99 -12.48 -4.31
CA SER A 125 17.62 -11.47 -5.18
C SER A 125 19.13 -11.62 -5.27
N LYS A 126 19.73 -12.45 -4.40
CA LYS A 126 21.18 -12.68 -4.32
C LYS A 126 21.52 -14.11 -4.75
N PRO A 127 22.76 -14.36 -5.22
CA PRO A 127 23.23 -15.71 -5.47
C PRO A 127 23.10 -16.58 -4.22
N VAL A 128 22.50 -17.76 -4.37
CA VAL A 128 22.29 -18.73 -3.29
C VAL A 128 23.55 -19.57 -3.13
N ARG A 129 24.04 -19.72 -1.89
CA ARG A 129 25.25 -20.47 -1.58
C ARG A 129 24.97 -21.97 -1.60
N ALA A 130 25.71 -22.73 -2.39
CA ALA A 130 25.67 -24.18 -2.40
C ALA A 130 26.81 -24.76 -1.55
N SER A 131 26.46 -25.53 -0.53
CA SER A 131 27.41 -26.21 0.35
C SER A 131 27.23 -27.72 0.27
N ILE A 132 28.31 -28.48 0.21
CA ILE A 132 28.28 -29.94 0.31
C ILE A 132 28.42 -30.32 1.77
N VAL A 133 27.45 -31.09 2.27
CA VAL A 133 27.44 -31.60 3.63
C VAL A 133 27.55 -33.11 3.59
N ILE A 134 28.59 -33.66 4.23
CA ILE A 134 28.82 -35.11 4.35
C ILE A 134 29.05 -35.46 5.81
N GLY A 135 28.34 -36.47 6.30
CA GLY A 135 28.48 -36.98 7.65
C GLY A 135 28.13 -38.46 7.74
N SER A 136 28.74 -39.16 8.70
CA SER A 136 28.43 -40.56 8.99
C SER A 136 28.59 -40.83 10.47
N PHE A 137 27.97 -41.90 10.96
CA PHE A 137 28.26 -42.41 12.29
C PHE A 137 29.73 -42.84 12.40
N GLY A 138 30.37 -42.58 13.55
CA GLY A 138 31.76 -42.96 13.82
C GLY A 138 32.58 -41.80 14.39
N SER A 139 33.90 -42.00 14.47
CA SER A 139 34.86 -41.00 14.97
C SER A 139 35.37 -40.04 13.89
N ALA A 140 34.99 -40.24 12.62
CA ALA A 140 35.38 -39.36 11.53
C ALA A 140 34.56 -38.06 11.54
N GLN A 141 35.25 -36.91 11.46
CA GLN A 141 34.60 -35.59 11.44
C GLN A 141 33.85 -35.38 10.12
N GLY A 142 32.62 -34.87 10.20
CA GLY A 142 31.86 -34.47 9.02
C GLY A 142 32.44 -33.23 8.33
N VAL A 143 32.07 -33.02 7.07
CA VAL A 143 32.51 -31.85 6.28
C VAL A 143 31.30 -31.04 5.84
N VAL A 144 31.42 -29.72 6.01
CA VAL A 144 30.53 -28.71 5.43
C VAL A 144 31.41 -27.79 4.59
N ALA A 145 31.35 -27.94 3.27
CA ALA A 145 32.20 -27.19 2.35
C ALA A 145 31.34 -26.30 1.43
N PRO A 146 31.40 -24.97 1.55
CA PRO A 146 30.82 -24.08 0.56
C PRO A 146 31.60 -24.20 -0.75
N VAL A 147 30.93 -24.56 -1.83
CA VAL A 147 31.61 -24.98 -3.08
C VAL A 147 31.32 -24.08 -4.27
N PHE A 148 30.13 -23.51 -4.38
CA PHE A 148 29.78 -22.58 -5.47
C PHE A 148 28.55 -21.74 -5.09
N GLU A 149 28.28 -20.71 -5.86
CA GLU A 149 27.06 -19.90 -5.76
C GLU A 149 26.20 -20.10 -6.99
N VAL A 150 24.88 -20.09 -6.80
CA VAL A 150 23.88 -20.29 -7.86
C VAL A 150 22.99 -19.07 -7.96
N GLU A 151 22.98 -18.45 -9.14
CA GLU A 151 22.00 -17.43 -9.50
C GLU A 151 20.75 -18.11 -10.04
N LEU A 152 19.67 -18.06 -9.27
CA LEU A 152 18.37 -18.61 -9.65
C LEU A 152 17.68 -17.60 -10.56
N ALA A 153 17.54 -17.91 -11.85
CA ALA A 153 16.87 -17.02 -12.78
C ALA A 153 15.36 -17.01 -12.50
N GLN A 154 14.82 -15.81 -12.30
CA GLN A 154 13.38 -15.57 -12.26
C GLN A 154 12.87 -15.29 -13.67
N ASP A 155 11.62 -15.68 -13.93
CA ASP A 155 10.96 -15.35 -15.19
C ASP A 155 10.67 -13.85 -15.21
N ALA A 156 11.25 -13.13 -16.16
CA ALA A 156 11.10 -11.68 -16.29
C ALA A 156 9.64 -11.24 -16.58
N ALA A 157 8.78 -12.18 -16.99
CA ALA A 157 7.36 -11.92 -17.21
C ALA A 157 6.53 -11.88 -15.91
N VAL A 158 7.09 -12.34 -14.78
CA VAL A 158 6.40 -12.37 -13.48
C VAL A 158 7.04 -11.31 -12.58
N PRO A 159 6.29 -10.30 -12.11
CA PRO A 159 6.80 -9.35 -11.13
C PRO A 159 7.38 -10.12 -9.94
N ALA A 160 8.55 -9.72 -9.45
CA ALA A 160 9.17 -10.30 -8.27
C ALA A 160 8.22 -10.14 -7.08
N ALA A 161 7.35 -11.13 -6.87
CA ALA A 161 6.46 -11.16 -5.74
C ALA A 161 7.35 -11.33 -4.52
N GLU A 162 7.45 -10.27 -3.70
CA GLU A 162 8.09 -10.34 -2.39
C GLU A 162 7.68 -11.66 -1.74
N ALA A 163 8.65 -12.46 -1.31
CA ALA A 163 8.33 -13.66 -0.56
C ALA A 163 7.54 -13.19 0.65
N ASP A 164 6.24 -13.46 0.68
CA ASP A 164 5.39 -13.10 1.81
C ASP A 164 6.08 -13.63 3.05
N ALA A 165 6.59 -12.71 3.86
CA ALA A 165 7.28 -13.07 5.08
C ALA A 165 6.31 -13.95 5.88
N PRO A 166 6.78 -15.09 6.42
CA PRO A 166 5.91 -16.00 7.16
C PRO A 166 5.14 -15.18 8.20
N VAL A 167 3.82 -15.39 8.28
CA VAL A 167 2.91 -14.61 9.12
C VAL A 167 3.46 -14.57 10.54
N ARG A 168 4.13 -13.47 10.87
CA ARG A 168 4.70 -13.23 12.19
C ARG A 168 3.63 -12.51 12.97
N TYR A 169 3.27 -13.04 14.15
CA TYR A 169 2.36 -12.39 15.08
C TYR A 169 3.01 -11.11 15.66
N ALA A 170 3.12 -10.09 14.82
CA ALA A 170 3.68 -8.79 15.12
C ALA A 170 2.57 -7.74 15.18
N LYS A 171 2.84 -6.64 15.86
CA LYS A 171 1.93 -5.48 15.90
C LYS A 171 1.72 -4.97 14.47
N LYS A 172 0.45 -4.92 14.03
CA LYS A 172 0.07 -4.32 12.75
C LYS A 172 0.26 -2.79 12.79
N PRO A 173 0.50 -2.15 11.64
CA PRO A 173 0.50 -0.70 11.56
C PRO A 173 -0.83 -0.11 12.04
N GLU A 174 -0.76 1.05 12.69
CA GLU A 174 -1.93 1.79 13.13
C GLU A 174 -2.68 2.37 11.93
N ILE A 175 -4.02 2.35 11.98
CA ILE A 175 -4.88 2.87 10.91
C ILE A 175 -5.48 4.19 11.40
N HIS A 176 -5.19 5.28 10.69
CA HIS A 176 -5.80 6.58 10.94
C HIS A 176 -6.98 6.81 9.99
N HIS A 177 -8.12 7.26 10.54
CA HIS A 177 -9.25 7.69 9.72
C HIS A 177 -8.91 9.03 9.04
N VAL A 178 -9.00 9.07 7.72
CA VAL A 178 -8.80 10.30 6.94
C VAL A 178 -10.15 10.97 6.74
N PHE A 179 -10.33 12.13 7.36
CA PHE A 179 -11.53 12.94 7.16
C PHE A 179 -11.54 13.54 5.76
N ARG A 180 -12.76 13.84 5.27
CA ARG A 180 -12.92 14.58 4.03
C ARG A 180 -12.43 16.01 4.20
N ASP A 181 -11.72 16.53 3.22
CA ASP A 181 -11.31 17.92 3.19
C ASP A 181 -12.50 18.87 3.19
N ASP A 182 -12.36 20.01 3.87
CA ASP A 182 -13.38 21.04 3.92
C ASP A 182 -13.66 21.63 2.53
N PRO A 183 -14.93 21.93 2.19
CA PRO A 183 -15.27 22.56 0.93
C PRO A 183 -14.65 23.97 0.84
N ARG A 184 -14.06 24.30 -0.31
CA ARG A 184 -13.44 25.60 -0.54
C ARG A 184 -14.47 26.65 -0.98
N SER A 185 -14.61 27.72 -0.21
CA SER A 185 -15.45 28.88 -0.55
C SER A 185 -14.79 29.80 -1.61
N PRO A 186 -15.58 30.52 -2.43
CA PRO A 186 -15.06 31.47 -3.41
C PRO A 186 -14.43 32.72 -2.75
N PRO A 187 -13.61 33.50 -3.50
CA PRO A 187 -13.04 34.74 -2.99
C PRO A 187 -14.12 35.76 -2.60
N LYS A 188 -13.99 36.36 -1.41
CA LYS A 188 -14.96 37.32 -0.86
C LYS A 188 -15.27 38.50 -1.78
N ILE A 189 -14.28 38.97 -2.53
CA ILE A 189 -14.41 40.10 -3.45
C ILE A 189 -15.41 39.78 -4.56
N VAL A 190 -15.36 38.57 -5.12
CA VAL A 190 -16.27 38.14 -6.18
C VAL A 190 -17.71 38.13 -5.65
N SER A 191 -17.95 37.52 -4.49
CA SER A 191 -19.27 37.50 -3.86
C SER A 191 -19.80 38.91 -3.55
N LEU A 192 -18.93 39.83 -3.09
CA LEU A 192 -19.30 41.21 -2.79
C LEU A 192 -19.72 41.98 -4.04
N VAL A 193 -18.99 41.84 -5.14
CA VAL A 193 -19.31 42.51 -6.42
C VAL A 193 -20.70 42.09 -6.91
N PHE A 194 -21.01 40.79 -6.90
CA PHE A 194 -22.33 40.31 -7.32
C PHE A 194 -23.43 40.72 -6.33
N ALA A 195 -23.18 40.71 -5.03
CA ALA A 195 -24.13 41.22 -4.04
C ALA A 195 -24.43 42.71 -4.26
N ALA A 196 -23.41 43.52 -4.55
CA ALA A 196 -23.57 44.94 -4.88
C ALA A 196 -24.34 45.14 -6.19
N ALA A 197 -24.08 44.31 -7.21
CA ALA A 197 -24.81 44.36 -8.48
C ALA A 197 -26.31 44.06 -8.30
N VAL A 198 -26.66 43.06 -7.48
CA VAL A 198 -28.07 42.78 -7.12
C VAL A 198 -28.66 43.91 -6.29
N ALA A 199 -27.93 44.43 -5.30
CA ALA A 199 -28.42 45.57 -4.51
C ALA A 199 -28.66 46.82 -5.38
N ALA A 200 -27.85 47.03 -6.43
CA ALA A 200 -27.98 48.14 -7.37
C ALA A 200 -29.24 48.06 -8.25
N THR A 201 -29.88 46.89 -8.41
CA THR A 201 -31.13 46.81 -9.19
C THR A 201 -32.28 47.55 -8.51
N VAL A 202 -32.25 47.68 -7.18
CA VAL A 202 -33.27 48.39 -6.40
C VAL A 202 -33.30 49.90 -6.69
N PRO A 203 -32.20 50.67 -6.56
CA PRO A 203 -32.21 52.08 -6.94
C PRO A 203 -32.48 52.27 -8.43
N ILE A 204 -31.98 51.39 -9.31
CA ILE A 204 -32.29 51.42 -10.74
C ILE A 204 -33.80 51.33 -10.98
N LEU A 205 -34.51 50.45 -10.25
CA LEU A 205 -35.97 50.34 -10.32
C LEU A 205 -36.65 51.65 -9.91
N PHE A 206 -36.27 52.25 -8.78
CA PHE A 206 -36.86 53.51 -8.31
C PHE A 206 -36.61 54.68 -9.26
N ILE A 207 -35.39 54.79 -9.82
CA ILE A 207 -35.07 55.79 -10.84
C ILE A 207 -35.94 55.57 -12.08
N SER A 208 -36.06 54.32 -12.53
CA SER A 208 -36.88 53.96 -13.70
C SER A 208 -38.35 54.33 -13.50
N TRP A 209 -38.93 54.05 -12.33
CA TRP A 209 -40.29 54.47 -11.99
C TRP A 209 -40.44 55.99 -11.98
N SER A 210 -39.46 56.72 -11.44
CA SER A 210 -39.48 58.19 -11.45
C SER A 210 -39.45 58.75 -12.88
N LEU A 211 -38.61 58.19 -13.76
CA LEU A 211 -38.54 58.59 -15.18
C LEU A 211 -39.82 58.26 -15.95
N LEU A 212 -40.51 57.18 -15.59
CA LEU A 212 -41.78 56.76 -16.20
C LEU A 212 -43.01 57.51 -15.65
N GLY A 213 -42.83 58.42 -14.68
CA GLY A 213 -43.92 59.23 -14.12
C GLY A 213 -44.77 58.52 -13.06
N ALA A 214 -44.24 57.49 -12.39
CA ALA A 214 -44.89 56.90 -11.22
C ALA A 214 -45.10 57.96 -10.13
N ASN A 215 -46.32 58.07 -9.60
CA ASN A 215 -46.70 59.12 -8.67
C ASN A 215 -47.60 58.58 -7.55
N LEU A 216 -47.81 59.40 -6.51
CA LEU A 216 -48.63 59.09 -5.34
C LEU A 216 -49.84 60.03 -5.22
N ASN A 217 -50.31 60.60 -6.34
CA ASN A 217 -51.31 61.68 -6.33
C ASN A 217 -52.65 61.27 -5.71
N HIS A 218 -53.00 59.98 -5.75
CA HIS A 218 -54.25 59.44 -5.20
C HIS A 218 -54.13 58.98 -3.74
N LEU A 219 -52.95 59.10 -3.13
CA LEU A 219 -52.70 58.60 -1.77
C LEU A 219 -53.52 59.36 -0.72
N GLN A 220 -53.53 60.70 -0.78
CA GLN A 220 -54.32 61.53 0.14
C GLN A 220 -55.82 61.25 0.00
N LYS A 221 -56.29 61.00 -1.23
CA LYS A 221 -57.68 60.65 -1.50
C LYS A 221 -58.05 59.27 -0.97
N ALA A 222 -57.17 58.29 -1.12
CA ALA A 222 -57.31 56.94 -0.55
C ALA A 222 -57.43 56.97 0.97
N LEU A 223 -56.50 57.69 1.61
CA LEU A 223 -56.45 57.82 3.06
C LEU A 223 -57.59 58.68 3.61
N GLY A 224 -58.13 59.63 2.84
CA GLY A 224 -59.32 60.39 3.23
C GLY A 224 -60.61 59.58 3.15
N ALA A 225 -60.78 58.75 2.11
CA ALA A 225 -62.00 57.98 1.89
C ALA A 225 -62.09 56.72 2.78
N SER A 226 -60.96 56.04 3.03
CA SER A 226 -60.93 54.86 3.88
C SER A 226 -59.59 54.69 4.61
N PRO A 227 -59.30 55.55 5.62
CA PRO A 227 -58.01 55.60 6.29
C PRO A 227 -57.64 54.28 6.96
N VAL A 228 -58.59 53.68 7.69
CA VAL A 228 -58.34 52.47 8.47
C VAL A 228 -58.09 51.27 7.57
N SER A 229 -58.85 51.12 6.48
CA SER A 229 -58.70 49.96 5.59
C SER A 229 -57.36 49.99 4.84
N HIS A 230 -56.97 51.14 4.27
CA HIS A 230 -55.70 51.29 3.56
C HIS A 230 -54.50 51.17 4.51
N ALA A 231 -54.55 51.80 5.69
CA ALA A 231 -53.48 51.72 6.68
C ALA A 231 -53.30 50.30 7.22
N THR A 232 -54.39 49.61 7.58
CA THR A 232 -54.32 48.23 8.09
C THR A 232 -53.94 47.24 7.00
N PHE A 233 -54.41 47.43 5.77
CA PHE A 233 -54.03 46.59 4.63
C PHE A 233 -52.54 46.70 4.33
N PHE A 234 -52.02 47.91 4.13
CA PHE A 234 -50.59 48.12 3.89
C PHE A 234 -49.73 47.69 5.09
N GLY A 235 -50.15 48.03 6.30
CA GLY A 235 -49.48 47.61 7.53
C GLY A 235 -49.44 46.09 7.69
N SER A 236 -50.49 45.37 7.29
CA SER A 236 -50.53 43.91 7.33
C SER A 236 -49.58 43.26 6.32
N ILE A 237 -49.40 43.86 5.14
CA ILE A 237 -48.39 43.42 4.16
C ILE A 237 -46.98 43.62 4.73
N LEU A 238 -46.68 44.79 5.30
CA LEU A 238 -45.40 45.05 5.95
C LEU A 238 -45.15 44.12 7.15
N ALA A 239 -46.19 43.83 7.94
CA ALA A 239 -46.10 42.89 9.05
C ALA A 239 -45.81 41.47 8.57
N MET A 240 -46.39 41.04 7.45
CA MET A 240 -46.11 39.74 6.84
C MET A 240 -44.64 39.61 6.43
N GLU A 241 -44.09 40.62 5.75
CA GLU A 241 -42.66 40.66 5.39
C GLU A 241 -41.76 40.64 6.64
N GLY A 242 -42.16 41.36 7.69
CA GLY A 242 -41.47 41.32 8.99
C GLY A 242 -41.47 39.92 9.60
N ILE A 243 -42.59 39.19 9.54
CA ILE A 243 -42.66 37.80 10.03
C ILE A 243 -41.75 36.89 9.21
N PHE A 244 -41.70 37.04 7.89
CA PHE A 244 -40.78 36.26 7.04
C PHE A 244 -39.31 36.59 7.34
N PHE A 245 -38.98 37.85 7.61
CA PHE A 245 -37.65 38.24 8.03
C PHE A 245 -37.27 37.62 9.38
N LEU A 246 -38.19 37.59 10.35
CA LEU A 246 -37.99 36.93 11.65
C LEU A 246 -37.83 35.41 11.50
N TYR A 247 -38.61 34.80 10.61
CA TYR A 247 -38.47 33.38 10.26
C TYR A 247 -37.08 33.09 9.70
N TYR A 248 -36.64 33.86 8.71
CA TYR A 248 -35.30 33.74 8.13
C TYR A 248 -34.19 33.95 9.17
N SER A 249 -34.38 34.89 10.09
CA SER A 249 -33.37 35.25 11.10
C SER A 249 -33.25 34.25 12.24
N GLY A 250 -34.28 33.43 12.52
CA GLY A 250 -34.17 32.37 13.52
C GLY A 250 -35.46 31.93 14.21
N TRP A 251 -36.63 32.47 13.87
CA TRP A 251 -37.88 31.99 14.45
C TRP A 251 -38.27 30.61 13.89
N THR A 252 -38.85 29.76 14.74
CA THR A 252 -39.32 28.44 14.32
C THR A 252 -40.65 28.53 13.60
N LEU A 253 -40.95 27.51 12.77
CA LEU A 253 -42.19 27.45 11.99
C LEU A 253 -43.45 27.59 12.86
N PHE A 254 -43.50 26.91 14.01
CA PHE A 254 -44.65 26.95 14.91
C PHE A 254 -44.86 28.29 15.63
N GLN A 255 -43.82 29.13 15.72
CA GLN A 255 -43.94 30.48 16.25
C GLN A 255 -44.52 31.45 15.21
N VAL A 256 -44.11 31.31 13.93
CA VAL A 256 -44.53 32.21 12.86
C VAL A 256 -45.89 31.84 12.28
N LEU A 257 -46.24 30.54 12.21
CA LEU A 257 -47.49 30.07 11.61
C LEU A 257 -48.77 30.70 12.22
N PRO A 258 -48.95 30.78 13.55
CA PRO A 258 -50.13 31.44 14.13
C PRO A 258 -50.14 32.94 13.83
N LEU A 259 -48.97 33.61 13.83
CA LEU A 259 -48.87 35.03 13.48
C LEU A 259 -49.22 35.28 12.02
N ILE A 260 -48.73 34.45 11.09
CA ILE A 260 -49.11 34.46 9.69
C ILE A 260 -50.62 34.29 9.55
N GLY A 261 -51.22 33.36 10.31
CA GLY A 261 -52.67 33.15 10.31
C GLY A 261 -53.44 34.42 10.69
N VAL A 262 -53.06 35.07 11.78
CA VAL A 262 -53.68 36.32 12.24
C VAL A 262 -53.47 37.45 11.23
N VAL A 263 -52.24 37.68 10.79
CA VAL A 263 -51.92 38.76 9.83
C VAL A 263 -52.61 38.52 8.49
N SER A 264 -52.70 37.27 8.02
CA SER A 264 -53.40 36.92 6.78
C SER A 264 -54.90 37.22 6.88
N ALA A 265 -55.54 36.90 8.00
CA ALA A 265 -56.94 37.23 8.23
C ALA A 265 -57.17 38.76 8.22
N VAL A 266 -56.29 39.53 8.89
CA VAL A 266 -56.33 41.00 8.87
C VAL A 266 -56.13 41.53 7.45
N THR A 267 -55.16 40.99 6.72
CA THR A 267 -54.87 41.37 5.31
C THR A 267 -56.08 41.13 4.43
N PHE A 268 -56.74 39.98 4.57
CA PHE A 268 -57.92 39.63 3.78
C PHE A 268 -59.11 40.57 4.04
N LEU A 269 -59.43 40.81 5.32
CA LEU A 269 -60.56 41.65 5.71
C LEU A 269 -60.35 43.13 5.35
N SER A 270 -59.15 43.67 5.64
CA SER A 270 -58.80 45.06 5.30
C SER A 270 -58.67 45.26 3.79
N GLY A 271 -58.07 44.30 3.09
CA GLY A 271 -57.88 44.31 1.64
C GLY A 271 -59.18 44.34 0.86
N LYS A 272 -60.19 43.57 1.28
CA LYS A 272 -61.53 43.61 0.67
C LYS A 272 -62.10 45.04 0.64
N ASN A 273 -61.96 45.77 1.74
CA ASN A 273 -62.50 47.13 1.86
C ASN A 273 -61.62 48.16 1.13
N ALA A 274 -60.29 48.05 1.24
CA ALA A 274 -59.34 48.93 0.57
C ALA A 274 -59.44 48.82 -0.97
N LEU A 275 -59.49 47.59 -1.50
CA LEU A 275 -59.66 47.33 -2.93
C LEU A 275 -61.08 47.67 -3.43
N GLY A 276 -62.10 47.52 -2.59
CA GLY A 276 -63.46 47.97 -2.89
C GLY A 276 -63.54 49.49 -3.08
N GLU A 277 -62.82 50.25 -2.28
CA GLU A 277 -62.70 51.71 -2.46
C GLU A 277 -61.90 52.08 -3.71
N VAL A 278 -60.84 51.32 -4.05
CA VAL A 278 -60.14 51.49 -5.33
C VAL A 278 -61.10 51.27 -6.51
N GLN A 279 -61.96 50.25 -6.42
CA GLN A 279 -62.97 49.97 -7.43
C GLN A 279 -64.01 51.09 -7.54
N SER A 280 -64.52 51.62 -6.42
CA SER A 280 -65.52 52.68 -6.44
C SER A 280 -64.99 53.97 -7.09
N ARG A 281 -63.73 54.32 -6.83
CA ARG A 281 -63.06 55.45 -7.50
C ARG A 281 -62.95 55.26 -9.01
N ARG A 282 -62.58 54.05 -9.45
CA ARG A 282 -62.54 53.70 -10.88
C ARG A 282 -63.89 53.83 -11.55
N LEU A 283 -64.97 53.44 -10.86
CA LEU A 283 -66.35 53.58 -11.35
C LEU A 283 -66.81 55.04 -11.37
N ALA A 284 -66.30 55.88 -10.46
CA ALA A 284 -66.54 57.33 -10.44
C ALA A 284 -65.72 58.11 -11.47
N GLY A 285 -64.89 57.44 -12.28
CA GLY A 285 -64.04 58.08 -13.30
C GLY A 285 -62.73 58.66 -12.76
N GLU A 286 -62.39 58.36 -11.51
CA GLU A 286 -61.19 58.83 -10.84
C GLU A 286 -60.12 57.73 -10.95
N ARG A 287 -59.22 57.88 -11.92
CA ARG A 287 -58.08 56.98 -12.16
C ARG A 287 -56.78 57.64 -11.75
#